data_AF-A0AAU2PMB7-F1
#
_entry.id   AF-A0AAU2PMB7-F1
#
_cell.length_a   1.000
_cell.length_b   1.000
_cell.length_c   1.000
_cell.angle_alpha   90.00
_cell.angle_beta   90.00
_cell.angle_gamma   90.00
#
_symmetry.space_group_name_H-M   'P 1'
#
loop_
_entity.id
_entity.type
_entity.pdbx_description
1 polymer ?
#
loop_
_entity_poly.entity_id
_entity_poly.type
_entity_poly.pdbx_seq_one_letter_code
_entity_poly.pdbx_strand_id
1 'polypeptide(L)'
;MPTYETRRLVLRQRPGLDALSQLAEAADWTLLADNADQAYAQRTREQSWGVRHGLHVYAIADVMTDCCAVSVVADDAEDGEAFLNLLVQHLRPLSHDELHGDFTELHDPIDRVLRLIQLTLSAPEEFDASIFDRLVQAARDPDDRVRDTVTLASGYVAWPQVRTVLKDLAEHDGHTGVRRDAQIALETYDRAGIPDV
;
A
#
# COMPACT_ATOMS: atom_id res chain seq x y z
N MET A 1 -1.38 16.50 -20.05
CA MET A 1 -0.63 15.38 -20.68
C MET A 1 -0.83 14.16 -19.80
N PRO A 2 -0.70 12.93 -20.30
CA PRO A 2 -0.67 11.76 -19.42
C PRO A 2 0.53 11.92 -18.47
N THR A 3 0.26 11.94 -17.17
CA THR A 3 1.29 11.89 -16.14
C THR A 3 1.77 10.45 -16.01
N TYR A 4 3.09 10.26 -15.97
CA TYR A 4 3.70 8.97 -15.70
C TYR A 4 3.90 8.81 -14.19
N GLU A 5 3.45 7.71 -13.61
CA GLU A 5 3.74 7.35 -12.23
C GLU A 5 4.65 6.11 -12.21
N THR A 6 5.74 6.19 -11.43
CA THR A 6 6.64 5.06 -11.26
C THR A 6 6.01 3.98 -10.38
N ARG A 7 6.63 2.79 -10.36
CA ARG A 7 6.35 1.82 -9.30
C ARG A 7 6.53 2.43 -7.91
N ARG A 8 5.79 1.89 -6.95
CA ARG A 8 5.88 2.26 -5.53
C ARG A 8 7.08 1.58 -4.86
N LEU A 9 7.86 2.35 -4.12
CA LEU A 9 8.97 1.90 -3.28
C LEU A 9 8.49 1.78 -1.83
N VAL A 10 8.47 0.58 -1.27
CA VAL A 10 8.12 0.38 0.14
C VAL A 10 9.34 0.62 1.00
N LEU A 11 9.25 1.56 1.94
CA LEU A 11 10.38 1.95 2.78
C LEU A 11 10.65 0.90 3.86
N ARG A 12 11.93 0.60 4.08
CA ARG A 12 12.34 -0.32 5.16
C ARG A 12 12.23 0.33 6.54
N GLN A 13 12.53 1.62 6.63
CA GLN A 13 12.45 2.37 7.87
C GLN A 13 10.99 2.60 8.27
N ARG A 14 10.72 2.49 9.57
CA ARG A 14 9.40 2.72 10.18
C ARG A 14 9.57 3.63 11.41
N PRO A 15 8.88 4.78 11.51
CA PRO A 15 7.94 5.33 10.51
C PRO A 15 8.64 5.76 9.23
N GLY A 16 8.16 5.28 8.08
CA GLY A 16 8.80 5.58 6.79
C GLY A 16 8.54 7.01 6.31
N LEU A 17 7.38 7.55 6.66
CA LEU A 17 6.98 8.90 6.26
C LEU A 17 7.89 9.98 6.87
N ASP A 18 8.37 9.77 8.09
CA ASP A 18 9.29 10.69 8.77
C ASP A 18 10.63 10.78 8.03
N ALA A 19 11.15 9.63 7.56
CA ALA A 19 12.38 9.58 6.78
C ALA A 19 12.25 10.33 5.45
N LEU A 20 11.10 10.16 4.77
CA LEU A 20 10.82 10.92 3.55
C LEU A 20 10.65 12.42 3.83
N SER A 21 9.95 12.79 4.91
CA SER A 21 9.74 14.20 5.29
C SER A 21 11.05 14.90 5.60
N GLN A 22 11.97 14.22 6.30
CA GLN A 22 13.32 14.73 6.57
C GLN A 22 14.13 14.90 5.28
N LEU A 23 14.00 13.97 4.33
CA LEU A 23 14.64 14.09 3.01
C LEU A 23 14.07 15.28 2.23
N ALA A 24 12.74 15.42 2.21
CA ALA A 24 12.05 16.51 1.54
C ALA A 24 12.45 17.88 2.09
N GLU A 25 12.50 18.02 3.42
CA GLU A 25 12.97 19.24 4.08
C GLU A 25 14.43 19.54 3.75
N ALA A 26 15.32 18.55 3.86
CA ALA A 26 16.74 18.71 3.57
C ALA A 26 17.02 19.07 2.09
N ALA A 27 16.13 18.68 1.18
CA ALA A 27 16.21 18.94 -0.25
C ALA A 27 15.33 20.12 -0.71
N ASP A 28 14.74 20.88 0.21
CA ASP A 28 13.88 22.04 -0.05
C ASP A 28 12.69 21.74 -0.98
N TRP A 29 12.08 20.56 -0.84
CA TRP A 29 10.88 20.21 -1.59
C TRP A 29 9.65 20.90 -0.99
N THR A 30 8.75 21.35 -1.87
CA THR A 30 7.52 22.04 -1.44
C THR A 30 6.43 21.02 -1.14
N LEU A 31 5.88 20.99 0.07
CA LEU A 31 4.68 20.19 0.37
C LEU A 31 3.49 20.75 -0.42
N LEU A 32 2.88 19.93 -1.28
CA LEU A 32 1.79 20.33 -2.17
C LEU A 32 0.42 19.91 -1.64
N ALA A 33 0.34 18.70 -1.10
CA ALA A 33 -0.88 18.17 -0.53
C ALA A 33 -0.58 17.29 0.67
N ASP A 34 -1.51 17.30 1.61
CA ASP A 34 -1.45 16.60 2.87
C ASP A 34 -2.89 16.30 3.31
N ASN A 35 -3.19 15.05 3.65
CA ASN A 35 -4.55 14.65 4.04
C ASN A 35 -4.87 14.80 5.55
N ALA A 36 -4.13 15.59 6.34
CA ALA A 36 -4.15 15.52 7.82
C ALA A 36 -5.52 15.75 8.43
N ASP A 37 -6.26 16.66 7.80
CA ASP A 37 -7.56 17.11 8.25
C ASP A 37 -8.69 16.21 7.73
N GLN A 38 -8.37 15.16 6.98
CA GLN A 38 -9.36 14.22 6.44
C GLN A 38 -9.67 13.12 7.45
N ALA A 39 -10.93 12.68 7.51
CA ALA A 39 -11.37 11.66 8.46
C ALA A 39 -10.60 10.32 8.32
N TYR A 40 -10.15 9.97 7.12
CA TYR A 40 -9.41 8.74 6.85
C TYR A 40 -7.91 8.84 7.18
N ALA A 41 -7.40 10.03 7.51
CA ALA A 41 -5.99 10.25 7.87
C ALA A 41 -5.54 9.46 9.10
N GLN A 42 -6.49 9.05 9.95
CA GLN A 42 -6.25 8.20 11.13
C GLN A 42 -5.82 6.78 10.77
N ARG A 43 -6.07 6.34 9.53
CA ARG A 43 -5.70 5.02 9.03
C ARG A 43 -4.64 5.10 7.94
N THR A 44 -4.81 6.04 7.03
CA THR A 44 -3.93 6.20 5.87
C THR A 44 -3.51 7.64 5.73
N ARG A 45 -2.20 7.87 5.78
CA ARG A 45 -1.58 9.18 5.67
C ARG A 45 -1.07 9.34 4.25
N GLU A 46 -1.47 10.42 3.59
CA GLU A 46 -1.06 10.72 2.23
C GLU A 46 -0.46 12.11 2.16
N GLN A 47 0.70 12.21 1.51
CA GLN A 47 1.42 13.46 1.31
C GLN A 47 2.03 13.48 -0.09
N SER A 48 2.13 14.68 -0.66
CA SER A 48 2.85 14.89 -1.91
C SER A 48 3.73 16.13 -1.86
N TRP A 49 4.90 16.04 -2.49
CA TRP A 49 5.88 17.11 -2.54
C TRP A 49 6.24 17.44 -4.00
N GLY A 50 6.36 18.72 -4.30
CA GLY A 50 6.91 19.23 -5.55
C GLY A 50 8.42 19.34 -5.44
N VAL A 51 9.13 18.60 -6.29
CA VAL A 51 10.59 18.64 -6.37
C VAL A 51 11.03 19.71 -7.37
N ARG A 52 10.40 19.71 -8.55
CA ARG A 52 10.55 20.72 -9.61
C ARG A 52 9.32 20.69 -10.50
N HIS A 53 9.24 21.58 -11.49
CA HIS A 53 8.14 21.58 -12.44
C HIS A 53 8.01 20.23 -13.15
N GLY A 54 6.81 19.65 -13.14
CA GLY A 54 6.52 18.37 -13.76
C GLY A 54 7.11 17.16 -13.05
N LEU A 55 7.60 17.30 -11.80
CA LEU A 55 8.12 16.18 -11.00
C LEU A 55 7.72 16.29 -9.54
N HIS A 56 6.98 15.29 -9.07
CA HIS A 56 6.41 15.20 -7.74
C HIS A 56 6.73 13.86 -7.10
N VAL A 57 6.85 13.85 -5.77
CA VAL A 57 6.92 12.64 -4.97
C VAL A 57 5.60 12.48 -4.24
N TYR A 58 4.99 11.30 -4.35
CA TYR A 58 3.79 10.94 -3.61
C TYR A 58 4.13 9.86 -2.59
N ALA A 59 3.57 9.97 -1.38
CA ALA A 59 3.71 8.97 -0.35
C ALA A 59 2.35 8.61 0.25
N ILE A 60 2.20 7.32 0.49
CA ILE A 60 1.10 6.72 1.23
C ILE A 60 1.70 5.94 2.41
N ALA A 61 1.17 6.15 3.60
CA ALA A 61 1.58 5.43 4.79
C ALA A 61 0.37 4.85 5.53
N ASP A 62 0.51 3.60 5.97
CA ASP A 62 -0.42 2.99 6.91
C ASP A 62 -0.03 3.39 8.33
N VAL A 63 -0.92 4.10 9.01
CA VAL A 63 -0.67 4.67 10.35
C VAL A 63 -0.61 3.58 11.42
N MET A 64 -1.23 2.42 11.17
CA MET A 64 -1.28 1.33 12.15
C MET A 64 0.00 0.49 12.19
N THR A 65 0.66 0.32 11.04
CA THR A 65 1.87 -0.50 10.89
C THR A 65 3.14 0.31 10.66
N ASP A 66 3.01 1.63 10.55
CA ASP A 66 4.08 2.57 10.20
C ASP A 66 4.76 2.28 8.85
N CYS A 67 4.12 1.44 8.01
CA CYS A 67 4.60 1.12 6.67
C CYS A 67 4.31 2.30 5.73
N CYS A 68 5.26 2.59 4.84
CA CYS A 68 5.16 3.69 3.89
C CYS A 68 5.63 3.24 2.52
N ALA A 69 4.90 3.64 1.48
CA ALA A 69 5.30 3.50 0.09
C ALA A 69 5.38 4.86 -0.58
N VAL A 70 6.32 4.98 -1.52
CA VAL A 70 6.64 6.23 -2.22
C VAL A 70 6.67 5.99 -3.72
N SER A 71 6.02 6.83 -4.50
CA SER A 71 6.11 6.86 -5.97
C SER A 71 6.54 8.24 -6.46
N VAL A 72 7.01 8.30 -7.71
CA VAL A 72 7.34 9.54 -8.41
C VAL A 72 6.33 9.73 -9.52
N VAL A 73 5.72 10.91 -9.56
CA VAL A 73 4.83 11.33 -10.65
C VAL A 73 5.58 12.37 -11.48
N ALA A 74 5.74 12.11 -12.77
CA ALA A 74 6.50 12.97 -13.67
C ALA A 74 5.79 13.16 -15.03
N ASP A 75 6.09 14.28 -15.69
CA ASP A 75 5.66 14.53 -17.08
C ASP A 75 6.42 13.67 -18.09
N ASP A 76 7.64 13.26 -17.73
CA ASP A 76 8.53 12.41 -18.55
C ASP A 76 8.96 11.16 -17.76
N ALA A 77 8.91 10.01 -18.43
CA ALA A 77 9.18 8.72 -17.81
C ALA A 77 10.66 8.49 -17.48
N GLU A 78 11.58 9.02 -18.29
CA GLU A 78 13.02 8.91 -18.06
C GLU A 78 13.42 9.73 -16.83
N ASP A 79 12.90 10.95 -16.71
CA ASP A 79 13.07 11.80 -15.52
C ASP A 79 12.48 11.14 -14.26
N GLY A 80 11.29 10.54 -14.36
CA GLY A 80 10.65 9.83 -13.26
C GLY A 80 11.48 8.66 -12.74
N GLU A 81 11.94 7.78 -13.64
CA GLU A 81 12.78 6.62 -13.30
C GLU A 81 14.18 7.02 -12.81
N ALA A 82 14.78 8.06 -13.40
CA ALA A 82 16.05 8.60 -12.92
C ALA A 82 15.93 9.10 -11.48
N PHE A 83 14.85 9.82 -11.15
CA PHE A 83 14.62 10.32 -9.80
C PHE A 83 14.27 9.20 -8.81
N LEU A 84 13.47 8.21 -9.24
CA LEU A 84 13.19 7.01 -8.44
C LEU A 84 14.48 6.30 -8.01
N ASN A 85 15.45 6.17 -8.91
CA ASN A 85 16.74 5.56 -8.61
C ASN A 85 17.56 6.35 -7.58
N LEU A 86 17.41 7.68 -7.53
CA LEU A 86 17.97 8.50 -6.45
C LEU A 86 17.27 8.20 -5.12
N LEU A 87 15.94 8.11 -5.11
CA LEU A 87 15.18 7.75 -3.90
C LEU A 87 15.58 6.38 -3.35
N VAL A 88 15.83 5.39 -4.21
CA VAL A 88 16.33 4.06 -3.81
C VAL A 88 17.64 4.17 -3.02
N GLN A 89 18.57 5.02 -3.46
CA GLN A 89 19.88 5.20 -2.82
C GLN A 89 19.77 5.86 -1.43
N HIS A 90 18.83 6.79 -1.27
CA HIS A 90 18.67 7.55 -0.03
C HIS A 90 17.74 6.88 0.99
N LEU A 91 16.64 6.28 0.54
CA LEU A 91 15.58 5.75 1.41
C LEU A 91 15.70 4.24 1.67
N ARG A 92 16.57 3.54 0.93
CA ARG A 92 16.83 2.10 1.10
C ARG A 92 15.55 1.26 1.21
N PRO A 93 14.68 1.30 0.19
CA PRO A 93 13.43 0.56 0.21
C PRO A 93 13.67 -0.96 0.31
N LEU A 94 12.61 -1.69 0.64
CA LEU A 94 12.57 -3.14 0.49
C LEU A 94 12.76 -3.50 -0.99
N SER A 95 13.58 -4.51 -1.24
CA SER A 95 13.74 -5.06 -2.58
C SER A 95 12.50 -5.86 -2.99
N HIS A 96 12.36 -6.10 -4.30
CA HIS A 96 11.32 -6.96 -4.83
C HIS A 96 11.34 -8.36 -4.19
N ASP A 97 12.51 -8.98 -4.07
CA ASP A 97 12.65 -10.30 -3.45
C ASP A 97 12.26 -10.30 -1.97
N GLU A 98 12.56 -9.21 -1.26
CA GLU A 98 12.10 -9.04 0.11
C GLU A 98 10.59 -8.84 0.20
N LEU A 99 9.94 -8.19 -0.76
CA LEU A 99 8.47 -8.03 -0.74
C LEU A 99 7.75 -9.33 -1.13
N HIS A 100 8.26 -10.04 -2.13
CA HIS A 100 7.63 -11.23 -2.70
C HIS A 100 8.09 -12.56 -2.06
N GLY A 101 9.01 -12.50 -1.09
CA GLY A 101 9.47 -13.65 -0.32
C GLY A 101 8.33 -14.45 0.31
N ASP A 102 8.59 -15.73 0.60
CA ASP A 102 7.52 -16.65 0.98
C ASP A 102 6.96 -16.37 2.39
N PHE A 103 5.63 -16.20 2.45
CA PHE A 103 4.91 -15.96 3.70
C PHE A 103 5.01 -17.13 4.67
N THR A 104 5.22 -18.34 4.16
CA THR A 104 5.30 -19.54 5.01
C THR A 104 6.58 -19.59 5.85
N GLU A 105 7.62 -18.86 5.46
CA GLU A 105 8.87 -18.73 6.21
C GLU A 105 8.73 -17.81 7.44
N LEU A 106 7.67 -17.00 7.49
CA LEU A 106 7.37 -16.09 8.60
C LEU A 106 6.50 -16.79 9.65
N HIS A 107 7.10 -17.17 10.78
CA HIS A 107 6.40 -17.89 11.84
C HIS A 107 5.47 -17.00 12.68
N ASP A 108 5.84 -15.74 12.92
CA ASP A 108 5.02 -14.80 13.68
C ASP A 108 3.88 -14.25 12.81
N PRO A 109 2.60 -14.37 13.23
CA PRO A 109 1.49 -13.72 12.55
C PRO A 109 1.67 -12.23 12.34
N ILE A 110 2.32 -11.51 13.26
CA ILE A 110 2.58 -10.07 13.11
C ILE A 110 3.52 -9.81 11.94
N ASP A 111 4.55 -10.63 11.75
CA ASP A 111 5.46 -10.49 10.60
C ASP A 111 4.71 -10.75 9.27
N ARG A 112 3.78 -11.70 9.26
CA ARG A 112 2.92 -11.96 8.09
C ARG A 112 1.97 -10.80 7.79
N VAL A 113 1.35 -10.20 8.82
CA VAL A 113 0.53 -8.98 8.69
C VAL A 113 1.36 -7.86 8.07
N LEU A 114 2.54 -7.58 8.64
CA LEU A 114 3.42 -6.52 8.15
C LEU A 114 3.85 -6.76 6.71
N ARG A 115 4.22 -8.00 6.36
CA ARG A 115 4.59 -8.35 4.99
C ARG A 115 3.43 -8.17 4.02
N LEU A 116 2.21 -8.53 4.42
CA LEU A 116 1.03 -8.34 3.58
C LEU A 116 0.76 -6.86 3.29
N ILE A 117 0.82 -6.01 4.33
CA ILE A 117 0.66 -4.57 4.16
C ILE A 117 1.73 -4.00 3.24
N GLN A 118 3.00 -4.34 3.49
CA GLN A 118 4.12 -3.91 2.63
C GLN A 118 3.90 -4.33 1.17
N LEU A 119 3.51 -5.58 0.92
CA LEU A 119 3.23 -6.08 -0.42
C LEU A 119 2.09 -5.29 -1.08
N THR A 120 0.98 -5.06 -0.39
CA THR A 120 -0.16 -4.32 -0.96
C THR A 120 0.10 -2.83 -1.14
N LEU A 121 0.93 -2.20 -0.32
CA LEU A 121 1.40 -0.83 -0.55
C LEU A 121 2.33 -0.74 -1.77
N SER A 122 3.03 -1.81 -2.13
CA SER A 122 3.84 -1.88 -3.35
C SER A 122 3.02 -2.12 -4.62
N ALA A 123 1.75 -2.48 -4.49
CA ALA A 123 0.94 -2.94 -5.60
C ALA A 123 0.76 -1.83 -6.66
N PRO A 124 0.81 -2.19 -7.96
CA PRO A 124 0.44 -1.30 -9.04
C PRO A 124 -1.07 -1.00 -9.01
N GLU A 125 -1.49 0.00 -9.79
CA GLU A 125 -2.91 0.30 -9.97
C GLU A 125 -3.62 -0.83 -10.72
N GLU A 126 -2.96 -1.39 -11.75
CA GLU A 126 -3.48 -2.54 -12.48
C GLU A 126 -3.40 -3.83 -11.67
N PHE A 127 -4.27 -4.79 -12.00
CA PHE A 127 -4.31 -6.10 -11.35
C PHE A 127 -2.98 -6.85 -11.49
N ASP A 128 -2.41 -7.25 -10.35
CA ASP A 128 -1.25 -8.13 -10.28
C ASP A 128 -1.64 -9.50 -9.70
N ALA A 129 -1.54 -10.54 -10.53
CA ALA A 129 -1.89 -11.90 -10.14
C ALA A 129 -1.03 -12.45 -8.99
N SER A 130 0.25 -12.07 -8.93
CA SER A 130 1.17 -12.57 -7.91
C SER A 130 0.83 -12.01 -6.53
N ILE A 131 0.46 -10.74 -6.44
CA ILE A 131 0.01 -10.10 -5.20
C ILE A 131 -1.38 -10.64 -4.82
N PHE A 132 -2.27 -10.81 -5.80
CA PHE A 132 -3.58 -11.40 -5.57
C PHE A 132 -3.49 -12.82 -4.98
N ASP A 133 -2.62 -13.67 -5.51
CA ASP A 133 -2.41 -15.02 -4.98
C ASP A 133 -1.93 -14.98 -3.51
N ARG A 134 -1.13 -13.99 -3.12
CA ARG A 134 -0.73 -13.77 -1.72
C ARG A 134 -1.89 -13.32 -0.84
N LEU A 135 -2.80 -12.48 -1.35
CA LEU A 135 -4.03 -12.13 -0.62
C LEU A 135 -4.93 -13.35 -0.41
N VAL A 136 -5.08 -14.20 -1.43
CA VAL A 136 -5.84 -15.46 -1.34
C VAL A 136 -5.19 -16.42 -0.33
N GLN A 137 -3.86 -16.52 -0.32
CA GLN A 137 -3.12 -17.30 0.67
C GLN A 137 -3.36 -16.78 2.09
N ALA A 138 -3.22 -15.47 2.30
CA ALA A 138 -3.42 -14.82 3.59
C ALA A 138 -4.86 -14.93 4.11
N ALA A 139 -5.86 -14.92 3.22
CA ALA A 139 -7.27 -15.13 3.57
C ALA A 139 -7.56 -16.53 4.13
N ARG A 140 -6.61 -17.47 4.01
CA ARG A 140 -6.69 -18.84 4.56
C ARG A 140 -5.71 -19.06 5.72
N ASP A 141 -5.04 -18.02 6.20
CA ASP A 141 -4.09 -18.13 7.30
C ASP A 141 -4.79 -18.64 8.57
N PRO A 142 -4.16 -19.53 9.36
CA PRO A 142 -4.75 -20.00 10.61
C PRO A 142 -5.01 -18.87 11.62
N ASP A 143 -4.24 -17.79 11.59
CA ASP A 143 -4.41 -16.65 12.50
C ASP A 143 -5.42 -15.64 11.95
N ASP A 144 -6.43 -15.30 12.76
CA ASP A 144 -7.50 -14.38 12.36
C ASP A 144 -6.98 -12.96 12.09
N ARG A 145 -5.87 -12.53 12.71
CA ARG A 145 -5.29 -11.19 12.46
C ARG A 145 -4.73 -11.07 11.05
N VAL A 146 -4.16 -12.16 10.51
CA VAL A 146 -3.66 -12.19 9.13
C VAL A 146 -4.83 -12.16 8.15
N ARG A 147 -5.88 -12.94 8.42
CA ARG A 147 -7.11 -12.92 7.59
C ARG A 147 -7.81 -11.57 7.64
N ASP A 148 -7.90 -10.95 8.81
CA ASP A 148 -8.46 -9.61 8.99
C ASP A 148 -7.67 -8.56 8.20
N THR A 149 -6.34 -8.69 8.16
CA THR A 149 -5.46 -7.79 7.40
C THR A 149 -5.76 -7.82 5.90
N VAL A 150 -6.29 -8.92 5.34
CA VAL A 150 -6.74 -8.96 3.94
C VAL A 150 -7.82 -7.90 3.67
N THR A 151 -8.69 -7.64 4.65
CA THR A 151 -9.75 -6.63 4.53
C THR A 151 -9.16 -5.23 4.43
N LEU A 152 -8.16 -4.91 5.25
CA LEU A 152 -7.42 -3.65 5.18
C LEU A 152 -6.63 -3.52 3.88
N ALA A 153 -5.88 -4.58 3.54
CA ALA A 153 -5.03 -4.65 2.36
C ALA A 153 -5.83 -4.46 1.05
N SER A 154 -7.09 -4.90 1.03
CA SER A 154 -8.01 -4.69 -0.09
C SER A 154 -8.23 -3.21 -0.42
N GLY A 155 -8.11 -2.31 0.56
CA GLY A 155 -8.25 -0.87 0.38
C GLY A 155 -7.09 -0.23 -0.38
N TYR A 156 -5.88 -0.80 -0.31
CA TYR A 156 -4.70 -0.27 -1.02
C TYR A 156 -4.66 -0.67 -2.49
N VAL A 157 -5.19 -1.85 -2.82
CA VAL A 157 -5.17 -2.40 -4.18
C VAL A 157 -6.45 -2.07 -4.96
N ALA A 158 -7.61 -2.01 -4.29
CA ALA A 158 -8.91 -1.70 -4.89
C ALA A 158 -9.28 -2.53 -6.15
N TRP A 159 -8.69 -3.71 -6.33
CA TRP A 159 -8.92 -4.54 -7.51
C TRP A 159 -10.28 -5.27 -7.43
N PRO A 160 -11.10 -5.26 -8.50
CA PRO A 160 -12.38 -5.97 -8.54
C PRO A 160 -12.32 -7.45 -8.11
N GLN A 161 -11.24 -8.15 -8.47
CA GLN A 161 -11.00 -9.57 -8.17
C GLN A 161 -10.97 -9.86 -6.67
N VAL A 162 -10.58 -8.88 -5.84
CA VAL A 162 -10.51 -9.02 -4.38
C VAL A 162 -11.92 -9.15 -3.76
N ARG A 163 -12.98 -8.70 -4.46
CA ARG A 163 -14.37 -8.85 -3.98
C ARG A 163 -14.74 -10.29 -3.70
N THR A 164 -14.31 -11.25 -4.53
CA THR A 164 -14.61 -12.67 -4.29
C THR A 164 -13.97 -13.17 -3.00
N VAL A 165 -12.76 -12.73 -2.68
CA VAL A 165 -12.07 -13.07 -1.42
C VAL A 165 -12.79 -12.44 -0.22
N LEU A 166 -13.19 -11.17 -0.34
CA LEU A 166 -13.92 -10.46 0.72
C LEU A 166 -15.31 -11.07 0.96
N LYS A 167 -16.04 -11.50 -0.08
CA LYS A 167 -17.32 -12.20 0.05
C LYS A 167 -17.16 -13.51 0.82
N ASP A 168 -16.15 -14.31 0.47
CA ASP A 168 -15.87 -15.56 1.17
C ASP A 168 -15.54 -15.33 2.65
N LEU A 169 -14.69 -14.34 2.96
CA LEU A 169 -14.40 -13.95 4.34
C LEU A 169 -15.66 -13.45 5.07
N ALA A 170 -16.49 -12.63 4.43
CA ALA A 170 -17.71 -12.08 5.04
C ALA A 170 -18.74 -13.18 5.37
N GLU A 171 -18.86 -14.19 4.52
CA GLU A 171 -19.87 -15.25 4.64
C GLU A 171 -19.40 -16.42 5.52
N HIS A 172 -18.13 -16.82 5.39
CA HIS A 172 -17.66 -18.11 5.87
C HIS A 172 -16.54 -18.07 6.92
N ASP A 173 -15.92 -16.91 7.21
CA ASP A 173 -14.82 -16.88 8.19
C ASP A 173 -15.29 -17.29 9.59
N GLY A 174 -14.49 -18.08 10.30
CA GLY A 174 -14.81 -18.52 11.65
C GLY A 174 -14.86 -17.38 12.68
N HIS A 175 -14.12 -16.29 12.45
CA HIS A 175 -14.00 -15.17 13.36
C HIS A 175 -14.98 -14.04 13.01
N THR A 176 -15.78 -13.60 14.00
CA THR A 176 -16.82 -12.57 13.79
C THR A 176 -16.25 -11.21 13.39
N GLY A 177 -15.05 -10.86 13.87
CA GLY A 177 -14.36 -9.62 13.50
C GLY A 177 -14.03 -9.58 12.02
N VAL A 178 -13.42 -10.66 11.51
CA VAL A 178 -13.03 -10.79 10.09
C VAL A 178 -14.26 -10.69 9.19
N ARG A 179 -15.36 -11.38 9.53
CA ARG A 179 -16.61 -11.31 8.75
C ARG A 179 -17.15 -9.88 8.67
N ARG A 180 -17.18 -9.16 9.80
CA ARG A 180 -17.66 -7.78 9.86
C ARG A 180 -16.78 -6.84 9.06
N ASP A 181 -15.47 -6.96 9.20
CA ASP A 181 -14.53 -6.03 8.58
C ASP A 181 -14.44 -6.28 7.06
N ALA A 182 -14.60 -7.53 6.61
CA ALA A 182 -14.79 -7.88 5.20
C ALA A 182 -16.10 -7.29 4.61
N GLN A 183 -17.20 -7.31 5.37
CA GLN A 183 -18.46 -6.68 4.96
C GLN A 183 -18.31 -5.16 4.80
N ILE A 184 -17.60 -4.49 5.73
CA ILE A 184 -17.30 -3.05 5.64
C ILE A 184 -16.45 -2.74 4.40
N ALA A 185 -15.48 -3.60 4.08
CA ALA A 185 -14.66 -3.47 2.88
C ALA A 185 -15.51 -3.57 1.60
N LEU A 186 -16.44 -4.53 1.52
CA LEU A 186 -17.38 -4.66 0.40
C LEU A 186 -18.27 -3.42 0.23
N GLU A 187 -18.84 -2.90 1.32
CA GLU A 187 -19.61 -1.65 1.30
C GLU A 187 -18.78 -0.44 0.83
N THR A 188 -17.48 -0.47 1.12
CA THR A 188 -16.54 0.56 0.64
C THR A 188 -16.29 0.42 -0.85
N TYR A 189 -16.15 -0.81 -1.37
CA TYR A 189 -16.05 -1.06 -2.80
C TYR A 189 -17.31 -0.61 -3.54
N ASP A 190 -18.49 -0.87 -2.98
CA ASP A 190 -19.77 -0.45 -3.58
C ASP A 190 -19.87 1.08 -3.65
N ARG A 191 -19.48 1.79 -2.58
CA ARG A 191 -19.43 3.27 -2.56
C ARG A 191 -18.40 3.84 -3.54
N ALA A 192 -17.28 3.14 -3.74
CA ALA A 192 -16.24 3.51 -4.70
C ALA A 192 -16.60 3.14 -6.15
N GLY A 193 -17.69 2.40 -6.38
CA GLY A 193 -18.10 1.96 -7.71
C GLY A 193 -17.20 0.87 -8.31
N ILE A 194 -16.47 0.13 -7.48
CA ILE A 194 -15.61 -0.98 -7.92
C ILE A 194 -16.50 -2.18 -8.27
N PRO A 195 -16.53 -2.61 -9.55
CA PRO A 195 -17.48 -3.63 -10.02
C PRO A 195 -17.17 -5.03 -9.49
N ASP A 196 -18.17 -5.90 -9.51
CA ASP A 196 -17.96 -7.36 -9.44
C ASP A 196 -17.37 -7.88 -10.77
N VAL A 197 -16.52 -8.91 -10.70
CA VAL A 197 -15.93 -9.62 -11.84
C VAL A 197 -16.43 -11.05 -11.96
#